data_AF-A0A2I1GEE5-F1
#
_entry.id   AF-A0A2I1GEE5-F1
#
_cell.length_a   1.000
_cell.length_b   1.000
_cell.length_c   1.000
_cell.angle_alpha   90.00
_cell.angle_beta   90.00
_cell.angle_gamma   90.00
#
_symmetry.space_group_name_H-M   'P 1'
#
loop_
_entity.id
_entity.type
_entity.pdbx_description
1 polymer ?
#
loop_
_entity_poly.entity_id
_entity_poly.type
_entity_poly.pdbx_seq_one_letter_code
_entity_poly.pdbx_strand_id
1 'polypeptide(L)'
;MDNNDFSKYVQDNFSSLSFPFNKLEITGQERQELKEENLQEKSKPSLERFTELSKQSKLIEESLTKKEQEITDLEILIEYKQDKIKTNDEEIQSSPFNDEEKIKLEKQITDLKNQIVSLQTQLIEKGKEPTNLKQENNKLIEECLFYLTLIESFQEKQKELEEKKRS
;
A
#
# COMPACT_ATOMS: atom_id res chain seq x y z
N MET A 1 -13.05 -6.13 28.66
CA MET A 1 -12.19 -5.18 27.95
C MET A 1 -12.85 -3.83 28.11
N ASP A 2 -12.16 -2.91 28.77
CA ASP A 2 -12.67 -1.56 29.00
C ASP A 2 -12.60 -0.76 27.69
N ASN A 3 -13.45 0.26 27.55
CA ASN A 3 -13.45 1.18 26.39
C ASN A 3 -12.07 1.78 26.07
N ASN A 4 -11.16 1.82 27.05
CA ASN A 4 -9.78 2.27 26.87
C ASN A 4 -8.90 1.30 26.05
N ASP A 5 -9.18 -0.01 26.05
CA ASP A 5 -8.36 -0.99 25.31
C ASP A 5 -8.60 -0.91 23.79
N PHE A 6 -9.84 -0.65 23.38
CA PHE A 6 -10.18 -0.57 21.95
C PHE A 6 -9.66 0.72 21.31
N SER A 7 -9.84 1.85 21.97
CA SER A 7 -9.37 3.15 21.47
C SER A 7 -7.84 3.18 21.34
N LYS A 8 -7.13 2.60 22.32
CA LYS A 8 -5.68 2.41 22.26
C LYS A 8 -5.26 1.45 21.15
N TYR A 9 -5.96 0.34 20.96
CA TYR A 9 -5.68 -0.62 19.87
C TYR A 9 -5.84 0.02 18.48
N VAL A 10 -6.89 0.82 18.27
CA VAL A 10 -7.09 1.56 17.02
C VAL A 10 -5.97 2.56 16.80
N GLN A 11 -5.58 3.32 17.83
CA GLN A 11 -4.45 4.25 17.75
C GLN A 11 -3.14 3.55 17.43
N ASP A 12 -2.81 2.46 18.13
CA ASP A 12 -1.53 1.76 18.01
C ASP A 12 -1.36 1.03 16.66
N ASN A 13 -2.46 0.63 16.01
CA ASN A 13 -2.43 -0.13 14.75
C ASN A 13 -2.73 0.70 13.50
N PHE A 14 -3.33 1.89 13.64
CA PHE A 14 -3.78 2.69 12.50
C PHE A 14 -3.29 4.14 12.52
N SER A 15 -2.48 4.55 13.49
CA SER A 15 -1.83 5.88 13.49
C SER A 15 -0.94 6.13 12.27
N SER A 16 -0.50 5.08 11.58
CA SER A 16 0.31 5.16 10.35
C SER A 16 -0.52 5.19 9.06
N LEU A 17 -1.82 4.86 9.09
CA LEU A 17 -2.66 4.99 7.91
C LEU A 17 -2.86 6.47 7.61
N SER A 18 -2.32 6.94 6.49
CA SER A 18 -2.44 8.35 6.04
C SER A 18 -3.85 8.76 5.62
N PHE A 19 -4.86 7.91 5.87
CA PHE A 19 -6.24 8.19 5.50
C PHE A 19 -6.91 9.07 6.57
N PRO A 20 -7.50 10.22 6.19
CA PRO A 20 -8.20 11.07 7.13
C PRO A 20 -9.52 10.40 7.49
N PHE A 21 -9.53 9.62 8.57
CA PHE A 21 -10.73 8.96 9.15
C PHE A 21 -11.90 9.93 9.39
N ASN A 22 -11.62 11.23 9.48
CA ASN A 22 -12.61 12.29 9.68
C ASN A 22 -13.47 12.66 8.45
N LYS A 23 -13.37 11.93 7.31
CA LYS A 23 -14.05 12.33 6.05
C LYS A 23 -15.00 11.31 5.42
N LEU A 24 -15.30 10.19 6.09
CA LEU A 24 -16.26 9.23 5.56
C LEU A 24 -17.67 9.50 6.10
N GLU A 25 -18.45 10.24 5.31
CA GLU A 25 -19.91 10.28 5.45
C GLU A 25 -20.47 8.91 5.05
N ILE A 26 -20.58 8.01 6.03
CA ILE A 26 -21.36 6.78 5.87
C ILE A 26 -22.80 7.23 5.65
N THR A 27 -23.33 6.98 4.45
CA THR A 27 -24.67 7.41 4.08
C THR A 27 -25.68 6.76 5.02
N GLY A 28 -26.69 7.53 5.45
CA GLY A 28 -27.61 7.15 6.53
C GLY A 28 -28.42 5.86 6.31
N GLN A 29 -28.40 5.29 5.10
CA GLN A 29 -29.07 4.03 4.77
C GLN A 29 -28.37 2.81 5.37
N GLU A 30 -27.03 2.74 5.36
CA GLU A 30 -26.29 1.60 5.94
C GLU A 30 -26.36 1.59 7.48
N ARG A 31 -26.54 2.77 8.10
CA ARG A 31 -26.79 2.88 9.56
C ARG A 31 -28.16 2.36 9.99
N GLN A 32 -29.14 2.32 9.09
CA GLN A 32 -30.52 1.94 9.46
C GLN A 32 -30.73 0.43 9.52
N GLU A 33 -30.04 -0.38 8.71
CA GLU A 33 -30.19 -1.84 8.73
C GLU A 33 -29.60 -2.50 10.01
N LEU A 34 -28.84 -1.74 10.81
CA LEU A 34 -28.29 -2.16 12.11
C LEU A 34 -29.23 -1.89 13.29
N LYS A 35 -30.43 -1.35 13.05
CA LYS A 35 -31.45 -1.12 14.06
C LYS A 35 -32.49 -2.24 14.00
N GLU A 36 -32.29 -3.28 14.81
CA GLU A 36 -33.16 -3.56 15.98
C GLU A 36 -33.14 -5.00 16.51
N GLU A 37 -32.67 -6.03 15.77
CA GLU A 37 -32.84 -7.41 16.26
C GLU A 37 -31.58 -8.31 16.38
N ASN A 38 -30.37 -7.85 16.06
CA ASN A 38 -29.19 -8.75 15.98
C ASN A 38 -28.03 -8.48 16.97
N LEU A 39 -28.22 -7.60 17.94
CA LEU A 39 -27.11 -7.04 18.75
C LEU A 39 -26.65 -7.89 19.94
N GLN A 40 -27.27 -9.02 20.26
CA GLN A 40 -26.84 -9.84 21.40
C GLN A 40 -25.89 -11.00 21.05
N GLU A 41 -25.84 -11.47 19.80
CA GLU A 41 -25.01 -12.64 19.42
C GLU A 41 -23.89 -12.35 18.41
N LYS A 42 -23.87 -11.18 17.74
CA LYS A 42 -22.95 -10.90 16.62
C LYS A 42 -21.78 -9.95 16.91
N SER A 43 -21.60 -9.49 18.16
CA SER A 43 -20.67 -8.38 18.49
C SER A 43 -19.25 -8.79 18.91
N LYS A 44 -18.99 -10.07 19.22
CA LYS A 44 -17.62 -10.58 19.44
C LYS A 44 -16.83 -10.88 18.15
N PRO A 45 -17.45 -11.45 17.10
CA PRO A 45 -16.78 -11.74 15.84
C PRO A 45 -16.23 -10.51 15.11
N SER A 46 -16.76 -9.31 15.36
CA SER A 46 -16.37 -8.09 14.64
C SER A 46 -14.99 -7.57 15.01
N LEU A 47 -14.56 -7.69 16.28
CA LEU A 47 -13.25 -7.20 16.73
C LEU A 47 -12.11 -8.12 16.30
N GLU A 48 -12.30 -9.43 16.40
CA GLU A 48 -11.32 -10.42 15.93
C GLU A 48 -11.14 -10.30 14.41
N ARG A 49 -12.25 -10.14 13.67
CA ARG A 49 -12.21 -9.93 12.23
C ARG A 49 -11.53 -8.62 11.84
N PHE A 50 -11.86 -7.52 12.51
CA PHE A 50 -11.17 -6.23 12.34
C PHE A 50 -9.66 -6.36 12.58
N THR A 51 -9.27 -7.05 13.65
CA THR A 51 -7.87 -7.28 14.01
C THR A 51 -7.13 -8.09 12.95
N GLU A 52 -7.78 -9.12 12.40
CA GLU A 52 -7.21 -9.93 11.33
C GLU A 52 -6.99 -9.11 10.05
N LEU A 53 -8.01 -8.38 9.60
CA LEU A 53 -7.94 -7.54 8.40
C LEU A 53 -6.89 -6.44 8.54
N SER A 54 -6.80 -5.82 9.71
CA SER A 54 -5.77 -4.82 10.04
C SER A 54 -4.35 -5.37 9.85
N LYS A 55 -4.10 -6.58 10.37
CA LYS A 55 -2.80 -7.25 10.22
C LYS A 55 -2.50 -7.58 8.76
N GLN A 56 -3.49 -8.07 8.02
CA GLN A 56 -3.34 -8.35 6.59
C GLN A 56 -3.00 -7.08 5.80
N SER A 57 -3.72 -5.98 6.06
CA SER A 57 -3.48 -4.68 5.45
C SER A 57 -2.04 -4.20 5.70
N LYS A 58 -1.57 -4.27 6.96
CA LYS A 58 -0.19 -3.92 7.32
C LYS A 58 0.87 -4.75 6.57
N LEU A 59 0.65 -6.06 6.43
CA LEU A 59 1.55 -6.94 5.67
C LEU A 59 1.60 -6.56 4.18
N ILE A 60 0.47 -6.15 3.60
CA ILE A 60 0.42 -5.67 2.21
C ILE A 60 1.18 -4.34 2.08
N GLU A 61 1.08 -3.41 3.03
CA GLU A 61 1.84 -2.15 3.02
C GLU A 61 3.36 -2.37 3.08
N GLU A 62 3.81 -3.31 3.91
CA GLU A 62 5.22 -3.69 3.98
C GLU A 62 5.70 -4.32 2.66
N SER A 63 4.86 -5.14 2.02
CA SER A 63 5.15 -5.73 0.71
C SER A 63 5.20 -4.66 -0.38
N LEU A 64 4.25 -3.72 -0.38
CA LEU A 64 4.20 -2.58 -1.30
C LEU A 64 5.46 -1.75 -1.23
N THR A 65 5.89 -1.40 -0.01
CA THR A 65 7.11 -0.61 0.20
C THR A 65 8.34 -1.29 -0.41
N LYS A 66 8.49 -2.60 -0.23
CA LYS A 66 9.60 -3.37 -0.81
C LYS A 66 9.54 -3.38 -2.34
N LYS A 67 8.35 -3.55 -2.92
CA LYS A 67 8.15 -3.60 -4.36
C LYS A 67 8.35 -2.24 -5.02
N GLU A 68 7.94 -1.16 -4.37
CA GLU A 68 8.21 0.21 -4.80
C GLU A 68 9.71 0.49 -4.77
N GLN A 69 10.43 0.02 -3.75
CA GLN A 69 11.90 0.12 -3.72
C GLN A 69 12.57 -0.66 -4.87
N GLU A 70 12.11 -1.89 -5.15
CA GLU A 70 12.62 -2.68 -6.30
C GLU A 70 12.45 -1.93 -7.63
N ILE A 71 11.32 -1.22 -7.80
CA ILE A 71 11.04 -0.38 -8.99
C ILE A 71 12.02 0.79 -9.04
N THR A 72 12.19 1.52 -7.94
CA THR A 72 13.14 2.64 -7.86
C THR A 72 14.57 2.20 -8.15
N ASP A 73 15.01 1.05 -7.64
CA ASP A 73 16.35 0.51 -7.90
C ASP A 73 16.55 0.20 -9.40
N LEU A 74 15.52 -0.32 -10.07
CA LEU A 74 15.55 -0.56 -11.52
C LEU A 74 15.61 0.75 -12.31
N GLU A 75 14.86 1.77 -11.92
CA GLU A 75 14.87 3.10 -12.55
C GLU A 75 16.26 3.74 -12.46
N ILE A 76 16.86 3.71 -11.27
CA ILE A 76 18.23 4.22 -11.04
C ILE A 76 19.24 3.46 -11.92
N LEU A 77 19.11 2.14 -12.03
CA LEU A 77 20.02 1.33 -12.85
C LEU A 77 19.87 1.63 -14.35
N ILE A 78 18.65 1.89 -14.82
CA ILE A 78 18.40 2.31 -16.20
C ILE A 78 19.06 3.66 -16.45
N GLU A 79 18.86 4.64 -15.58
CA GLU A 79 19.44 5.98 -15.69
C GLU A 79 20.98 5.92 -15.72
N TYR A 80 21.60 5.18 -14.79
CA TYR A 80 23.04 4.98 -14.76
C TYR A 80 23.57 4.40 -16.09
N LYS A 81 22.87 3.42 -16.68
CA LYS A 81 23.29 2.85 -17.97
C LYS A 81 23.08 3.82 -19.13
N GLN A 82 22.05 4.66 -19.10
CA GLN A 82 21.83 5.71 -20.09
C GLN A 82 22.92 6.76 -20.04
N ASP A 83 23.34 7.18 -18.85
CA ASP A 83 24.44 8.12 -18.69
C ASP A 83 25.76 7.52 -19.15
N LYS A 84 26.02 6.23 -18.87
CA LYS A 84 27.20 5.54 -19.40
C LYS A 84 27.22 5.47 -20.93
N ILE A 85 26.06 5.31 -21.57
CA ILE A 85 25.97 5.41 -23.04
C ILE A 85 26.36 6.80 -23.51
N LYS A 86 25.84 7.87 -22.88
CA LYS A 86 26.20 9.25 -23.24
C LYS A 86 27.70 9.49 -23.09
N THR A 87 28.30 9.06 -21.99
CA THR A 87 29.75 9.18 -21.77
C THR A 87 30.55 8.43 -22.84
N ASN A 88 30.17 7.20 -23.16
CA ASN A 88 30.84 6.43 -24.22
C ASN A 88 30.67 7.09 -25.61
N ASP A 89 29.48 7.65 -25.91
CA ASP A 89 29.22 8.38 -27.15
C ASP A 89 30.07 9.67 -27.24
N GLU A 90 30.19 10.42 -26.15
CA GLU A 90 31.04 11.61 -26.04
C GLU A 90 32.53 11.26 -26.19
N GLU A 91 32.98 10.17 -25.59
CA GLU A 91 34.34 9.66 -25.76
C GLU A 91 34.63 9.38 -27.24
N ILE A 92 33.73 8.66 -27.93
CA ILE A 92 33.87 8.33 -29.36
C ILE A 92 34.03 9.60 -30.21
N GLN A 93 33.34 10.68 -29.85
CA GLN A 93 33.37 11.94 -30.60
C GLN A 93 34.57 12.82 -30.27
N SER A 94 35.10 12.74 -29.05
CA SER A 94 36.11 13.68 -28.53
C SER A 94 37.54 13.16 -28.56
N SER A 95 37.74 11.85 -28.59
CA SER A 95 39.07 11.23 -28.53
C SER A 95 39.54 10.70 -29.88
N PRO A 96 40.85 10.76 -30.19
CA PRO A 96 41.41 10.16 -31.39
C PRO A 96 41.56 8.64 -31.18
N PHE A 97 40.43 7.94 -31.10
CA PHE A 97 40.43 6.48 -31.06
C PHE A 97 40.88 5.91 -32.40
N ASN A 98 41.61 4.80 -32.35
CA ASN A 98 41.76 3.97 -33.53
C ASN A 98 40.45 3.20 -33.82
N ASP A 99 40.35 2.61 -35.02
CA ASP A 99 39.12 1.93 -35.46
C ASP A 99 38.72 0.77 -34.52
N GLU A 100 39.68 0.06 -33.92
CA GLU A 100 39.41 -1.04 -32.99
C GLU A 100 38.81 -0.56 -31.66
N GLU A 101 39.34 0.53 -31.11
CA GLU A 101 38.84 1.17 -29.88
C GLU A 101 37.43 1.71 -30.07
N LYS A 102 37.16 2.31 -31.23
CA LYS A 102 35.83 2.81 -31.59
C LYS A 102 34.82 1.67 -31.71
N ILE A 103 35.16 0.59 -32.43
CA ILE A 103 34.29 -0.60 -32.55
C ILE A 103 33.99 -1.21 -31.18
N LYS A 104 34.98 -1.23 -30.27
CA LYS A 104 34.80 -1.75 -28.91
C LYS A 104 33.81 -0.90 -28.10
N LEU A 105 33.91 0.42 -28.16
CA LEU A 105 32.97 1.33 -27.48
C LEU A 105 31.56 1.25 -28.07
N GLU A 106 31.43 1.19 -29.40
CA GLU A 106 30.14 1.01 -30.08
C GLU A 106 29.46 -0.31 -29.69
N LYS A 107 30.24 -1.38 -29.53
CA LYS A 107 29.74 -2.66 -29.01
C LYS A 107 29.27 -2.53 -27.55
N GLN A 108 30.03 -1.86 -26.69
CA GLN A 108 29.62 -1.61 -25.31
C GLN A 108 28.32 -0.81 -25.23
N ILE A 109 28.15 0.21 -26.08
CA ILE A 109 26.91 0.98 -26.17
C ILE A 109 25.75 0.09 -26.58
N THR A 110 25.95 -0.78 -27.57
CA THR A 110 24.94 -1.73 -28.03
C THR A 110 24.52 -2.69 -26.91
N ASP A 111 25.50 -3.23 -26.17
CA ASP A 111 25.25 -4.12 -25.04
C ASP A 111 24.49 -3.41 -23.91
N LEU A 112 24.83 -2.16 -23.60
CA LEU A 112 24.12 -1.34 -22.63
C LEU A 112 22.68 -1.04 -23.05
N LYS A 113 22.44 -0.73 -24.34
CA LYS A 113 21.09 -0.51 -24.90
C LYS A 113 20.23 -1.77 -24.75
N ASN A 114 20.79 -2.94 -25.05
CA ASN A 114 20.09 -4.22 -24.87
C ASN A 114 19.76 -4.49 -23.40
N GLN A 115 20.68 -4.18 -22.49
CA GLN A 115 20.42 -4.29 -21.04
C GLN A 115 19.32 -3.34 -20.58
N ILE A 116 19.28 -2.10 -21.07
CA ILE A 116 18.21 -1.13 -20.76
C ILE A 116 16.85 -1.67 -21.21
N VAL A 117 16.73 -2.22 -22.42
CA VAL A 117 15.47 -2.81 -22.91
C VAL A 117 15.01 -3.96 -22.00
N SER A 118 15.93 -4.82 -21.56
CA SER A 118 15.62 -5.89 -20.61
C SER A 118 15.15 -5.36 -19.26
N LEU A 119 15.81 -4.33 -18.72
CA LEU A 119 15.43 -3.71 -17.45
C LEU A 119 14.08 -2.99 -17.55
N GLN A 120 13.78 -2.31 -18.67
CA GLN A 120 12.49 -1.67 -18.91
C GLN A 120 11.36 -2.70 -18.96
N THR A 121 11.62 -3.88 -19.52
CA THR A 121 10.64 -4.98 -19.53
C THR A 121 10.37 -5.47 -18.10
N GLN A 122 11.43 -5.67 -17.30
CA GLN A 122 11.30 -6.03 -15.88
C GLN A 122 10.54 -4.95 -15.09
N LEU A 123 10.81 -3.66 -15.35
CA LEU A 123 10.12 -2.54 -14.71
C LEU A 123 8.61 -2.57 -14.99
N ILE A 124 8.21 -2.81 -16.24
CA ILE A 124 6.80 -2.93 -16.64
C ILE A 124 6.13 -4.12 -15.94
N GLU A 125 6.81 -5.27 -15.87
CA GLU A 125 6.29 -6.46 -15.20
C GLU A 125 6.13 -6.23 -13.69
N LYS A 126 7.17 -5.68 -13.06
CA LYS A 126 7.19 -5.38 -11.62
C LYS A 126 6.19 -4.28 -11.24
N GLY A 127 5.95 -3.30 -12.10
CA GLY A 127 4.98 -2.23 -11.86
C GLY A 127 3.51 -2.68 -11.75
N LYS A 128 3.17 -3.86 -12.29
CA LYS A 128 1.81 -4.41 -12.18
C LYS A 128 1.48 -4.91 -10.77
N GLU A 129 2.48 -5.44 -10.07
CA GLU A 129 2.31 -6.09 -8.76
C GLU A 129 1.90 -5.09 -7.66
N PRO A 130 2.55 -3.91 -7.49
CA PRO A 130 2.10 -2.87 -6.57
C PRO A 130 0.70 -2.35 -6.86
N THR A 131 0.31 -2.27 -8.14
CA THR A 131 -1.03 -1.80 -8.50
C THR A 131 -2.11 -2.75 -7.96
N ASN A 132 -1.91 -4.06 -8.11
CA ASN A 132 -2.82 -5.07 -7.59
C ASN A 132 -2.84 -5.09 -6.06
N LEU A 133 -1.66 -5.04 -5.43
CA LEU A 133 -1.54 -5.00 -3.97
C LEU A 133 -2.20 -3.75 -3.37
N LYS A 134 -2.10 -2.58 -4.03
CA LYS A 134 -2.81 -1.36 -3.60
C LYS A 134 -4.32 -1.53 -3.65
N GLN A 135 -4.85 -2.15 -4.72
CA GLN A 135 -6.29 -2.41 -4.83
C GLN A 135 -6.78 -3.38 -3.77
N GLU A 136 -6.01 -4.44 -3.48
CA GLU A 136 -6.31 -5.39 -2.41
C GLU A 136 -6.27 -4.71 -1.04
N ASN A 137 -5.24 -3.90 -0.76
CA ASN A 137 -5.13 -3.17 0.49
C ASN A 137 -6.31 -2.21 0.69
N ASN A 138 -6.73 -1.49 -0.36
CA ASN A 138 -7.88 -0.60 -0.27
C ASN A 138 -9.17 -1.34 0.11
N LYS A 139 -9.40 -2.54 -0.44
CA LYS A 139 -10.56 -3.37 -0.06
C LYS A 139 -10.49 -3.80 1.42
N LEU A 140 -9.31 -4.18 1.91
CA LEU A 140 -9.13 -4.52 3.32
C LEU A 140 -9.35 -3.31 4.23
N ILE A 141 -8.92 -2.12 3.82
CA ILE A 141 -9.14 -0.88 4.56
C ILE A 141 -10.64 -0.56 4.60
N GLU A 142 -11.36 -0.67 3.47
CA GLU A 142 -12.81 -0.51 3.42
C GLU A 142 -13.53 -1.49 4.36
N GLU A 143 -13.14 -2.77 4.36
CA GLU A 143 -13.69 -3.77 5.27
C GLU A 143 -13.36 -3.45 6.75
N CYS A 144 -12.13 -2.99 7.03
CA CYS A 144 -11.75 -2.54 8.38
C CYS A 144 -12.63 -1.37 8.85
N LEU A 145 -12.89 -0.39 7.99
CA LEU A 145 -13.73 0.78 8.29
C LEU A 145 -15.18 0.38 8.56
N PHE A 146 -15.70 -0.58 7.81
CA PHE A 146 -17.01 -1.16 8.07
C PHE A 146 -17.08 -1.78 9.47
N TYR A 147 -16.12 -2.64 9.83
CA TYR A 147 -16.09 -3.26 11.16
C TYR A 147 -15.86 -2.24 12.28
N LEU A 148 -15.06 -1.20 12.06
CA LEU A 148 -14.87 -0.11 13.02
C LEU A 148 -16.21 0.57 13.34
N THR A 149 -16.97 0.92 12.30
CA THR A 149 -18.30 1.54 12.42
C THR A 149 -19.28 0.66 13.20
N LEU A 150 -19.26 -0.66 12.93
CA LEU A 150 -20.08 -1.62 13.65
C LEU A 150 -19.74 -1.67 15.13
N ILE A 151 -18.44 -1.66 15.47
CA ILE A 151 -17.97 -1.72 16.85
C ILE A 151 -18.36 -0.44 17.59
N GLU A 152 -18.14 0.73 17.01
CA GLU A 152 -18.53 2.03 17.59
C GLU A 152 -20.03 2.11 17.84
N SER A 153 -20.84 1.71 16.85
CA SER A 153 -22.31 1.70 16.96
C SER A 153 -22.79 0.75 18.06
N PHE A 154 -22.11 -0.39 18.25
CA PHE A 154 -22.41 -1.32 19.33
C PHE A 154 -22.07 -0.73 20.70
N GLN A 155 -20.91 -0.10 20.84
CA GLN A 155 -20.46 0.53 22.08
C GLN A 155 -21.39 1.67 22.51
N GLU A 156 -21.83 2.51 21.56
CA GLU A 156 -22.78 3.59 21.83
C GLU A 156 -24.11 3.06 22.38
N LYS A 157 -24.68 2.02 21.73
CA LYS A 157 -25.91 1.37 22.21
C LYS A 157 -25.77 0.75 23.60
N GLN A 158 -24.62 0.13 23.90
CA GLN A 158 -24.37 -0.42 25.25
C GLN A 158 -24.35 0.70 26.30
N LYS A 159 -23.70 1.83 25.99
CA LYS A 159 -23.67 2.99 26.88
C LYS A 159 -25.06 3.56 27.15
N GLU A 160 -25.88 3.73 26.11
CA GLU A 160 -27.28 4.18 26.27
C GLU A 160 -28.10 3.23 27.15
N LEU A 161 -27.92 1.92 26.99
CA LEU A 161 -28.60 0.90 27.80
C LEU A 161 -28.15 0.94 29.26
N GLU A 162 -26.87 1.17 29.53
CA GLU A 162 -26.36 1.33 30.89
C GLU A 162 -26.87 2.61 31.56
N GLU A 163 -26.92 3.73 30.83
CA GLU A 163 -27.47 5.00 31.32
C GLU A 163 -28.97 4.87 31.67
N LYS A 164 -29.75 4.18 30.83
CA LYS A 164 -31.16 3.87 31.09
C LYS A 164 -31.37 2.98 32.32
N LYS A 165 -30.45 2.05 32.61
CA LYS A 165 -30.52 1.20 33.81
C LYS A 165 -30.17 1.95 35.09
N ARG A 166 -29.50 3.10 34.99
CA ARG A 166 -29.07 3.94 36.13
C ARG A 166 -30.05 5.09 36.44
N SER A 167 -31.03 5.33 35.55
CA SER A 167 -32.09 6.34 35.71
C SER A 167 -33.37 5.72 36.24
#